data_AF-A0A0C2ML85-F1
#
_entry.id   AF-A0A0C2ML85-F1
#
_cell.length_a   1.000
_cell.length_b   1.000
_cell.length_c   1.000
_cell.angle_alpha   90.00
_cell.angle_beta   90.00
_cell.angle_gamma   90.00
#
_symmetry.space_group_name_H-M   'P 1'
#
loop_
_entity.id
_entity.type
_entity.pdbx_description
1 polymer ?
#
loop_
_entity_poly.entity_id
_entity_poly.type
_entity_poly.pdbx_seq_one_letter_code
_entity_poly.pdbx_strand_id
1 'polypeptide(L)'
;MTRTYVSFDNGKNFKPPELEGKCSECPKNGCLVEMDFKCSTDLITNNFPEPWIVKFEGVYRGYGQSGRHIFVSYNGGQSLKILDSNIEKLVIANKGGLLFGSERMTGRIVESYDEGRYWNKKYEGTYKFLDIKPLEYPNNLVIAAFIYNEVKKRHSLILYKFSFHIYILGVVFKDMIFLT
;
A
#
# COMPACT_ATOMS: atom_id res chain seq x y z
N MET A 1 -14.30 17.91 -14.34
CA MET A 1 -14.09 17.07 -13.14
C MET A 1 -13.67 15.70 -13.65
N THR A 2 -12.55 15.17 -13.17
CA THR A 2 -12.00 13.89 -13.64
C THR A 2 -12.49 12.75 -12.75
N ARG A 3 -12.81 11.61 -13.36
CA ARG A 3 -13.26 10.40 -12.64
C ARG A 3 -12.65 9.17 -13.30
N THR A 4 -12.20 8.23 -12.49
CA THR A 4 -11.73 6.93 -12.98
C THR A 4 -12.89 6.00 -13.26
N TYR A 5 -12.77 5.23 -14.34
CA TYR A 5 -13.67 4.15 -14.71
C TYR A 5 -12.87 2.87 -14.90
N VAL A 6 -13.51 1.74 -14.69
CA VAL A 6 -12.95 0.41 -14.77
C VAL A 6 -13.84 -0.46 -15.66
N SER A 7 -13.19 -1.32 -16.44
CA SER A 7 -13.82 -2.32 -17.30
C SER A 7 -13.38 -3.71 -16.86
N PHE A 8 -14.33 -4.65 -16.82
CA PHE A 8 -14.09 -6.08 -16.53
C PHE A 8 -14.34 -6.98 -17.74
N ASP A 9 -14.63 -6.40 -18.91
CA ASP A 9 -15.02 -7.11 -20.12
C ASP A 9 -14.21 -6.66 -21.34
N ASN A 10 -12.92 -6.38 -21.11
CA ASN A 10 -11.94 -5.96 -22.12
C ASN A 10 -12.35 -4.67 -22.87
N GLY A 11 -12.93 -3.71 -22.14
CA GLY A 11 -13.22 -2.37 -22.61
C GLY A 11 -14.58 -2.21 -23.28
N LYS A 12 -15.48 -3.20 -23.17
CA LYS A 12 -16.82 -3.10 -23.75
C LYS A 12 -17.73 -2.24 -22.88
N ASN A 13 -17.64 -2.37 -21.56
CA ASN A 13 -18.40 -1.59 -20.60
C ASN A 13 -17.49 -0.99 -19.53
N PHE A 14 -17.76 0.27 -19.20
CA PHE A 14 -17.04 1.00 -18.15
C PHE A 14 -17.99 1.40 -17.05
N LYS A 15 -17.60 1.14 -15.80
CA LYS A 15 -18.32 1.60 -14.62
C LYS A 15 -17.37 2.27 -13.63
N PRO A 16 -17.86 3.16 -12.76
CA PRO A 16 -17.06 3.66 -11.66
C PRO A 16 -16.59 2.50 -10.76
N PRO A 17 -15.38 2.60 -10.16
CA PRO A 17 -14.95 1.64 -9.16
C PRO A 17 -15.90 1.62 -7.96
N GLU A 18 -16.17 0.43 -7.45
CA GLU A 18 -16.94 0.23 -6.23
C GLU A 18 -16.01 0.32 -5.03
N LEU A 19 -16.41 1.04 -3.98
CA LEU A 19 -15.63 1.15 -2.74
C LEU A 19 -16.14 0.12 -1.73
N GLU A 20 -15.22 -0.60 -1.07
CA GLU A 20 -15.53 -1.53 0.00
C GLU A 20 -15.89 -0.80 1.29
N GLY A 21 -16.82 -1.40 2.02
CA GLY A 21 -17.48 -0.74 3.14
C GLY A 21 -18.56 0.18 2.60
N LYS A 22 -19.74 0.14 3.23
CA LYS A 22 -20.76 1.14 2.95
C LYS A 22 -20.14 2.48 3.33
N CYS A 23 -19.79 3.32 2.35
CA CYS A 23 -20.00 4.74 2.54
C CYS A 23 -21.52 4.89 2.65
N SER A 24 -22.08 4.59 3.83
CA SER A 24 -23.50 4.81 4.16
C SER A 24 -23.92 6.25 3.88
N GLU A 25 -22.92 7.11 3.77
CA GLU A 25 -23.06 8.51 3.49
C GLU A 25 -23.08 8.77 1.98
N CYS A 26 -22.33 8.12 1.07
CA CYS A 26 -22.21 8.62 -0.32
C CYS A 26 -23.57 8.97 -0.97
N PRO A 27 -23.86 10.26 -1.23
CA PRO A 27 -25.09 10.65 -1.93
C PRO A 27 -25.06 9.96 -3.29
N LYS A 28 -26.23 9.74 -3.88
CA LYS A 28 -26.39 9.09 -5.20
C LYS A 28 -25.43 9.65 -6.29
N ASN A 29 -24.89 10.85 -6.11
CA ASN A 29 -23.94 11.52 -7.01
C ASN A 29 -22.60 11.97 -6.40
N GLY A 30 -22.28 11.67 -5.12
CA GLY A 30 -21.30 12.48 -4.37
C GLY A 30 -19.88 11.95 -4.22
N CYS A 31 -19.61 10.67 -4.52
CA CYS A 31 -18.30 10.08 -4.27
C CYS A 31 -17.54 9.77 -5.55
N LEU A 32 -16.33 10.31 -5.62
CA LEU A 32 -15.49 10.23 -6.80
C LEU A 32 -14.11 9.71 -6.43
N VAL A 33 -13.64 8.78 -7.26
CA VAL A 33 -12.29 8.24 -7.20
C VAL A 33 -11.58 8.68 -8.47
N GLU A 34 -10.42 9.29 -8.29
CA GLU A 34 -9.51 9.72 -9.35
C GLU A 34 -8.16 9.06 -9.07
N MET A 35 -7.85 7.97 -9.80
CA MET A 35 -6.59 7.23 -9.67
C MET A 35 -5.47 7.93 -10.45
N ASP A 36 -4.27 7.90 -9.86
CA ASP A 36 -3.06 8.45 -10.45
C ASP A 36 -2.39 7.41 -11.35
N PHE A 37 -2.63 7.50 -12.65
CA PHE A 37 -1.93 6.68 -13.65
C PHE A 37 -0.57 7.29 -13.99
N LYS A 38 0.45 6.96 -13.20
CA LYS A 38 1.83 7.36 -13.48
C LYS A 38 2.34 6.60 -14.71
N CYS A 39 2.55 7.31 -15.82
CA CYS A 39 3.20 6.76 -17.02
C CYS A 39 4.62 6.33 -16.67
N SER A 40 4.81 5.04 -16.41
CA SER A 40 6.10 4.44 -16.07
C SER A 40 6.18 3.05 -16.70
N THR A 41 7.41 2.58 -16.96
CA THR A 41 7.66 1.21 -17.45
C THR A 41 7.19 0.15 -16.46
N ASP A 42 7.13 0.51 -15.18
CA ASP A 42 6.86 -0.39 -14.07
C ASP A 42 5.38 -0.35 -13.64
N LEU A 43 4.49 0.10 -14.54
CA LEU A 43 3.07 0.26 -14.22
C LEU A 43 2.42 -1.07 -13.82
N ILE A 44 2.83 -2.18 -14.46
CA ILE A 44 2.29 -3.51 -14.13
C ILE A 44 2.77 -3.96 -12.75
N THR A 45 4.08 -3.96 -12.50
CA THR A 45 4.66 -4.49 -11.25
C THR A 45 4.29 -3.65 -10.04
N ASN A 46 4.17 -2.33 -10.19
CA ASN A 46 3.83 -1.46 -9.06
C ASN A 46 2.36 -1.50 -8.66
N ASN A 47 1.45 -1.70 -9.64
CA ASN A 47 0.01 -1.62 -9.40
C ASN A 47 -0.67 -3.00 -9.35
N PHE A 48 -0.03 -4.05 -9.83
CA PHE A 48 -0.56 -5.43 -9.81
C PHE A 48 0.45 -6.40 -9.19
N PRO A 49 0.60 -6.37 -7.83
CA PRO A 49 1.52 -7.26 -7.13
C PRO A 49 1.20 -8.75 -7.33
N GLU A 50 -0.07 -9.07 -7.56
CA GLU A 50 -0.57 -10.41 -7.86
C GLU A 50 -1.69 -10.30 -8.91
N PRO A 51 -2.03 -11.38 -9.64
CA PRO A 51 -3.09 -11.33 -10.66
C PRO A 51 -4.47 -10.88 -10.15
N TRP A 52 -4.75 -11.07 -8.85
CA TRP A 52 -6.01 -10.66 -8.21
C TRP A 52 -5.87 -9.45 -7.30
N ILE A 53 -4.68 -8.87 -7.16
CA ILE A 53 -4.42 -7.71 -6.31
C ILE A 53 -4.20 -6.48 -7.17
N VAL A 54 -4.96 -5.42 -6.89
CA VAL A 54 -4.82 -4.12 -7.55
C VAL A 54 -4.46 -3.09 -6.49
N LYS A 55 -3.46 -2.24 -6.77
CA LYS A 55 -3.02 -1.17 -5.89
C LYS A 55 -2.81 0.10 -6.71
N PHE A 56 -3.50 1.18 -6.37
CA PHE A 56 -3.30 2.49 -7.00
C PHE A 56 -3.25 3.60 -5.94
N GLU A 57 -2.46 4.63 -6.20
CA GLU A 57 -2.63 5.91 -5.51
C GLU A 57 -3.71 6.73 -6.22
N GLY A 58 -4.39 7.61 -5.49
CA GLY A 58 -5.32 8.55 -6.11
C GLY A 58 -5.98 9.47 -5.11
N VAL A 59 -6.93 10.26 -5.59
CA VAL A 59 -7.75 11.15 -4.79
C VAL A 59 -9.16 10.56 -4.63
N TYR A 60 -9.59 10.46 -3.38
CA TYR A 60 -11.00 10.25 -3.03
C TYR A 60 -11.62 11.60 -2.71
N ARG A 61 -12.79 11.88 -3.28
CA ARG A 61 -13.60 13.07 -2.98
C ARG A 61 -14.99 12.63 -2.53
N GLY A 62 -15.36 12.97 -1.30
CA GLY A 62 -16.69 12.72 -0.73
C GLY A 62 -16.99 13.71 0.40
N TYR A 63 -18.22 14.21 0.51
CA TYR A 63 -18.67 15.06 1.63
C TYR A 63 -17.81 16.30 1.93
N GLY A 64 -17.28 16.97 0.90
CA GLY A 64 -16.39 18.12 1.10
C GLY A 64 -15.01 17.75 1.64
N GLN A 65 -14.77 16.46 1.92
CA GLN A 65 -13.45 15.92 2.18
C GLN A 65 -12.82 15.46 0.87
N SER A 66 -11.56 15.83 0.68
CA SER A 66 -10.73 15.38 -0.42
C SER A 66 -9.41 14.93 0.17
N GLY A 67 -9.03 13.68 -0.12
CA GLY A 67 -7.82 13.08 0.42
C GLY A 67 -7.11 12.27 -0.64
N ARG A 68 -5.78 12.26 -0.59
CA ARG A 68 -4.97 11.32 -1.36
C ARG A 68 -4.84 10.03 -0.56
N HIS A 69 -5.19 8.90 -1.17
CA HIS A 69 -5.20 7.59 -0.54
C HIS A 69 -4.50 6.56 -1.42
N ILE A 70 -4.18 5.42 -0.81
CA ILE A 70 -3.89 4.18 -1.51
C ILE A 70 -5.18 3.37 -1.56
N PHE A 71 -5.58 2.98 -2.76
CA PHE A 71 -6.71 2.10 -3.04
C PHE A 71 -6.16 0.70 -3.29
N VAL A 72 -6.71 -0.29 -2.61
CA VAL A 72 -6.32 -1.70 -2.77
C VAL A 72 -7.53 -2.56 -3.03
N SER A 73 -7.42 -3.52 -3.94
CA SER A 73 -8.40 -4.57 -4.19
C SER A 73 -7.73 -5.93 -4.07
N TYR A 74 -8.46 -6.90 -3.51
CA TYR A 74 -8.05 -8.31 -3.45
C TYR A 74 -8.94 -9.21 -4.32
N ASN A 75 -9.80 -8.63 -5.17
CA ASN A 75 -10.72 -9.35 -6.05
C ASN A 75 -10.63 -8.85 -7.51
N GLY A 76 -9.42 -8.51 -7.96
CA GLY A 76 -9.17 -8.09 -9.33
C GLY A 76 -9.77 -6.72 -9.68
N GLY A 77 -10.00 -5.87 -8.67
CA GLY A 77 -10.53 -4.52 -8.86
C GLY A 77 -12.05 -4.40 -8.78
N GLN A 78 -12.79 -5.50 -8.54
CA GLN A 78 -14.26 -5.46 -8.44
C GLN A 78 -14.73 -4.50 -7.35
N SER A 79 -14.03 -4.51 -6.21
CA SER A 79 -14.21 -3.54 -5.13
C SER A 79 -12.85 -3.05 -4.61
N LEU A 80 -12.82 -1.79 -4.16
CA LEU A 80 -11.62 -1.10 -3.69
C LEU A 80 -11.75 -0.74 -2.21
N LYS A 81 -10.81 -1.18 -1.40
CA LYS A 81 -10.60 -0.68 -0.05
C LYS A 81 -9.77 0.60 -0.09
N ILE A 82 -10.23 1.62 0.64
CA ILE A 82 -9.45 2.84 0.89
C ILE A 82 -8.59 2.61 2.13
N LEU A 83 -7.28 2.75 2.01
CA LEU A 83 -6.38 2.71 3.16
C LEU A 83 -6.30 4.08 3.85
N ASP A 84 -5.88 4.06 5.12
CA ASP A 84 -5.61 5.28 5.90
C ASP A 84 -4.70 6.23 5.11
N SER A 85 -5.10 7.50 4.99
CA SER A 85 -4.40 8.53 4.19
C SER A 85 -3.00 8.84 4.71
N ASN A 86 -2.69 8.44 5.94
CA ASN A 86 -1.36 8.57 6.51
C ASN A 86 -0.39 7.52 5.97
N ILE A 87 -0.86 6.43 5.36
CA ILE A 87 0.02 5.36 4.85
C ILE A 87 0.55 5.74 3.48
N GLU A 88 1.86 5.56 3.30
CA GLU A 88 2.57 5.72 2.04
C GLU A 88 3.62 4.62 1.82
N LYS A 89 4.13 4.53 0.58
CA LYS A 89 5.20 3.57 0.20
C LYS A 89 4.82 2.13 0.50
N LEU A 90 3.55 1.81 0.28
CA LEU A 90 3.00 0.50 0.57
C LEU A 90 3.54 -0.55 -0.39
N VAL A 91 4.14 -1.59 0.19
CA VAL A 91 4.44 -2.86 -0.43
C VAL A 91 3.39 -3.87 0.00
N ILE A 92 2.85 -4.60 -0.96
CA ILE A 92 2.00 -5.77 -0.71
C ILE A 92 2.83 -6.97 -1.11
N ALA A 93 3.01 -7.89 -0.18
CA ALA A 93 3.87 -9.05 -0.34
C ALA A 93 3.18 -10.30 0.20
N ASN A 94 3.84 -11.46 0.01
CA ASN A 94 3.30 -12.76 0.42
C ASN A 94 1.87 -13.00 -0.13
N LYS A 95 1.67 -12.77 -1.43
CA LYS A 95 0.36 -12.96 -2.08
C LYS A 95 -0.79 -12.17 -1.42
N GLY A 96 -0.49 -11.02 -0.82
CA GLY A 96 -1.45 -10.21 -0.07
C GLY A 96 -1.44 -10.41 1.44
N GLY A 97 -0.72 -11.43 1.94
CA GLY A 97 -0.67 -11.74 3.37
C GLY A 97 0.18 -10.77 4.21
N LEU A 98 0.97 -9.89 3.58
CA LEU A 98 1.67 -8.81 4.27
C LEU A 98 1.50 -7.49 3.53
N LEU A 99 1.02 -6.48 4.25
CA LEU A 99 1.06 -5.08 3.88
C LEU A 99 2.15 -4.43 4.71
N PHE A 100 3.10 -3.76 4.07
CA PHE A 100 4.21 -3.11 4.74
C PHE A 100 4.44 -1.73 4.13
N GLY A 101 4.55 -0.68 4.95
CA GLY A 101 4.74 0.68 4.47
C GLY A 101 5.21 1.61 5.57
N SER A 102 5.02 2.91 5.33
CA SER A 102 5.37 3.96 6.29
C SER A 102 4.26 4.98 6.47
N GLU A 103 4.17 5.59 7.65
CA GLU A 103 3.33 6.76 7.89
C GLU A 103 4.01 8.03 7.37
N ARG A 104 3.29 8.83 6.58
CA ARG A 104 3.77 10.06 5.93
C ARG A 104 4.30 11.10 6.92
N MET A 105 3.58 11.33 8.03
CA MET A 105 3.93 12.40 8.97
C MET A 105 4.98 11.97 10.01
N THR A 106 4.86 10.75 10.50
CA THR A 106 5.66 10.28 11.64
C THR A 106 6.88 9.49 11.21
N GLY A 107 6.92 9.02 9.95
CA GLY A 107 7.92 8.07 9.47
C GLY A 107 7.84 6.71 10.19
N ARG A 108 6.75 6.39 10.90
CA ARG A 108 6.59 5.07 11.54
C ARG A 108 6.45 4.00 10.48
N ILE A 109 7.03 2.83 10.76
CA ILE A 109 6.74 1.64 9.98
C ILE A 109 5.35 1.18 10.35
N VAL A 110 4.58 0.81 9.34
CA VAL A 110 3.28 0.18 9.51
C VAL A 110 3.27 -1.15 8.79
N GLU A 111 2.72 -2.16 9.47
CA GLU A 111 2.54 -3.47 8.90
C GLU A 111 1.16 -4.04 9.26
N SER A 112 0.61 -4.86 8.36
CA SER A 112 -0.65 -5.56 8.57
C SER A 112 -0.60 -6.93 7.92
N TYR A 113 -1.17 -7.91 8.61
CA TYR A 113 -1.25 -9.31 8.17
C TYR A 113 -2.68 -9.75 7.82
N ASP A 114 -3.62 -8.79 7.79
CA ASP A 114 -5.05 -9.03 7.63
C ASP A 114 -5.70 -8.05 6.65
N GLU A 115 -4.98 -7.79 5.55
CA GLU A 115 -5.41 -6.91 4.46
C GLU A 115 -5.67 -5.46 4.92
N GLY A 116 -5.01 -5.02 6.00
CA GLY A 116 -5.14 -3.68 6.57
C GLY A 116 -6.38 -3.49 7.44
N ARG A 117 -6.89 -4.54 8.09
CA ARG A 117 -7.95 -4.38 9.12
C ARG A 117 -7.33 -3.92 10.45
N TYR A 118 -6.20 -4.50 10.83
CA TYR A 118 -5.39 -4.09 11.96
C TYR A 118 -3.96 -3.75 11.51
N TRP A 119 -3.44 -2.63 12.03
CA TRP A 119 -2.11 -2.13 11.73
C TRP A 119 -1.22 -2.15 12.97
N ASN A 120 -0.11 -2.86 12.90
CA ASN A 120 0.98 -2.73 13.86
C ASN A 120 1.86 -1.55 13.45
N LYS A 121 2.15 -0.65 14.39
CA LYS A 121 2.92 0.58 14.13
C LYS A 121 4.16 0.59 15.00
N LYS A 122 5.33 0.73 14.39
CA LYS A 122 6.60 0.80 15.12
C LYS A 122 7.38 2.06 14.75
N TYR A 123 7.84 2.76 15.78
CA TYR A 123 8.75 3.90 15.62
C TYR A 123 10.19 3.39 15.69
N GLU A 124 10.96 3.58 14.63
CA GLU A 124 12.38 3.20 14.59
C GLU A 124 13.31 4.44 14.67
N GLY A 125 12.78 5.66 14.82
CA GLY A 125 13.58 6.89 14.98
C GLY A 125 13.15 8.04 14.06
N THR A 126 13.95 9.11 14.00
CA THR A 126 13.74 10.30 13.16
C THR A 126 14.17 10.09 11.72
N TYR A 127 13.63 9.04 11.10
CA TYR A 127 13.97 8.65 9.74
C TYR A 127 12.86 9.03 8.78
N LYS A 128 13.23 9.67 7.68
CA LYS A 128 12.36 9.84 6.52
C LYS A 128 12.57 8.65 5.59
N PHE A 129 11.54 7.83 5.42
CA PHE A 129 11.55 6.83 4.36
C PHE A 129 11.61 7.55 3.03
N LEU A 130 12.54 7.17 2.16
CA LEU A 130 12.66 7.68 0.79
C LEU A 130 12.04 6.68 -0.18
N ASP A 131 12.25 5.39 0.02
CA ASP A 131 11.66 4.32 -0.79
C ASP A 131 11.53 3.03 0.02
N ILE A 132 10.59 2.16 -0.37
CA ILE A 132 10.40 0.83 0.18
C ILE A 132 10.14 -0.12 -0.98
N LYS A 133 11.01 -1.14 -1.13
CA LYS A 133 10.92 -2.12 -2.21
C LYS A 133 11.02 -3.55 -1.67
N PRO A 134 10.19 -4.48 -2.15
CA PRO A 134 10.43 -5.89 -1.91
C PRO A 134 11.70 -6.32 -2.65
N LEU A 135 12.48 -7.21 -2.04
CA LEU A 135 13.55 -7.95 -2.68
C LEU A 135 13.02 -9.38 -2.91
N GLU A 136 12.98 -9.79 -4.18
CA GLU A 136 12.52 -11.13 -4.55
C GLU A 136 13.56 -12.17 -4.12
N TYR A 137 13.22 -12.99 -3.12
CA TYR A 137 13.97 -14.21 -2.80
C TYR A 137 13.00 -15.40 -2.70
N PRO A 138 13.38 -16.59 -3.21
CA PRO A 138 12.48 -17.75 -3.31
C PRO A 138 11.85 -18.19 -1.98
N ASN A 139 12.58 -18.03 -0.87
CA ASN A 139 12.21 -18.61 0.43
C ASN A 139 12.14 -17.60 1.58
N ASN A 140 12.50 -16.33 1.35
CA ASN A 140 12.52 -15.31 2.39
C ASN A 140 11.93 -14.04 1.83
N LEU A 141 10.94 -13.47 2.51
CA LEU A 141 10.50 -12.13 2.14
C LEU A 141 11.46 -11.14 2.79
N VAL A 142 12.22 -10.41 1.97
CA VAL A 142 13.05 -9.31 2.44
C VAL A 142 12.49 -8.02 1.84
N ILE A 143 12.27 -7.01 2.66
CA ILE A 143 11.86 -5.68 2.22
C ILE A 143 13.00 -4.71 2.52
N ALA A 144 13.49 -4.05 1.48
CA ALA A 144 14.49 -3.02 1.59
C ALA A 144 13.81 -1.66 1.76
N ALA A 145 14.24 -0.89 2.76
CA ALA A 145 13.85 0.50 2.93
C ALA A 145 15.07 1.41 2.80
N PHE A 146 14.98 2.35 1.87
CA PHE A 146 15.95 3.43 1.75
C PHE A 146 15.47 4.60 2.60
N ILE A 147 16.28 5.00 3.58
CA ILE A 147 15.92 6.02 4.56
C ILE A 147 16.95 7.14 4.59
N TYR A 148 16.51 8.32 5.00
CA TYR A 148 17.37 9.48 5.26
C TYR A 148 17.23 9.92 6.71
N ASN A 149 18.37 10.01 7.40
CA ASN A 149 18.43 10.60 8.73
C ASN A 149 18.70 12.09 8.60
N GLU A 150 17.69 12.91 8.91
CA GLU A 150 17.79 14.37 8.72
C GLU A 150 18.76 15.04 9.69
N VAL A 151 18.98 14.45 10.87
CA VAL A 151 19.89 14.98 11.92
C VAL A 151 21.34 14.69 11.54
N LYS A 152 21.64 13.44 11.17
CA LYS A 152 22.99 12.98 10.80
C LYS A 152 23.35 13.31 9.35
N LYS A 153 22.39 13.76 8.54
CA LYS A 153 22.53 14.01 7.09
C LYS A 153 23.07 12.80 6.33
N ARG A 154 22.63 11.58 6.69
CA ARG A 154 23.09 10.32 6.09
C ARG A 154 21.94 9.52 5.51
N HIS A 155 22.20 8.90 4.38
CA HIS A 155 21.35 7.86 3.81
C HIS A 155 21.69 6.53 4.47
N SER A 156 20.70 5.65 4.58
CA SER A 156 20.92 4.28 5.05
C SER A 156 19.98 3.33 4.33
N LEU A 157 20.44 2.09 4.17
CA LEU A 157 19.63 1.00 3.68
C LEU A 157 19.33 0.07 4.87
N ILE A 158 18.05 -0.15 5.14
CA ILE A 158 17.58 -1.11 6.14
C ILE A 158 16.92 -2.28 5.41
N LEU A 159 17.33 -3.49 5.76
CA LEU A 159 16.68 -4.72 5.30
C LEU A 159 15.79 -5.27 6.41
N TYR A 160 14.52 -5.48 6.08
CA TYR A 160 13.54 -6.15 6.92
C TYR A 160 13.35 -7.58 6.41
N LYS A 161 13.83 -8.55 7.18
CA LYS A 161 13.63 -9.96 6.88
C LYS A 161 12.37 -10.47 7.59
N PHE A 162 11.46 -11.06 6.81
CA PHE A 162 10.27 -11.73 7.30
C PHE A 162 10.47 -13.23 7.09
N SER A 163 10.40 -13.99 8.18
CA SER A 163 10.42 -15.45 8.12
C SER A 163 9.00 -16.01 8.08
N PHE A 164 8.73 -16.87 7.11
CA PHE A 164 7.45 -17.58 7.01
C PHE A 164 7.47 -18.83 7.86
N HIS A 165 7.50 -18.67 9.18
CA HIS A 165 7.06 -19.76 10.04
C HIS A 165 5.53 -19.75 10.03
N ILE A 166 4.94 -20.58 9.18
CA ILE A 166 3.51 -20.89 9.20
C ILE A 166 3.20 -21.54 10.55
N TYR A 167 2.82 -20.75 11.56
CA TYR A 167 2.20 -21.32 12.75
C TYR A 167 1.13 -20.39 13.30
N ILE A 168 0.06 -21.03 13.75
CA ILE A 168 -1.19 -20.58 14.35
C ILE A 168 -1.03 -19.62 15.55
N LEU A 169 0.18 -19.17 15.89
CA LEU A 169 0.48 -18.20 16.95
C LEU A 169 1.56 -17.24 16.46
N GLY A 170 1.16 -15.98 16.27
CA GLY A 170 1.95 -14.94 15.61
C GLY A 170 3.25 -14.58 16.30
N VAL A 171 4.37 -15.03 15.73
CA VAL A 171 5.69 -14.47 15.99
C VAL A 171 6.45 -14.38 14.66
N VAL A 172 6.68 -13.15 14.19
CA VAL A 172 7.56 -12.86 13.06
C VAL A 172 8.90 -12.40 13.61
N PHE A 173 9.97 -13.16 13.34
CA PHE A 173 11.33 -12.74 13.64
C PHE A 173 11.77 -11.64 12.66
N LYS A 174 12.17 -10.48 13.21
CA LYS A 174 12.63 -9.30 12.47
C LYS A 174 14.12 -9.11 12.72
N ASP A 175 14.96 -9.58 11.80
CA ASP A 175 16.37 -9.21 11.78
C ASP A 175 16.53 -7.91 10.99
N MET A 176 17.23 -6.94 11.57
CA MET A 176 17.48 -5.64 10.95
C MET A 176 18.97 -5.53 10.67
N ILE A 177 19.33 -5.51 9.38
CA ILE A 177 20.72 -5.35 8.94
C ILE A 177 20.89 -3.90 8.49
N PHE A 178 21.85 -3.21 9.10
CA PHE A 178 22.26 -1.87 8.69
C PHE A 178 23.43 -1.96 7.71
N LEU A 179 23.24 -1.41 6.52
CA LEU A 179 24.33 -1.12 5.59
C LEU A 179 24.48 0.41 5.60
N THR A 180 25.53 0.89 6.27
CA THR A 180 25.88 2.31 6.41
C THR A 180 26.91 2.75 5.39
#